data_AF-A0A1V9FNP9-F1
#
_entry.id   AF-A0A1V9FNP9-F1
#
_cell.length_a   1.000
_cell.length_b   1.000
_cell.length_c   1.000
_cell.angle_alpha   90.00
_cell.angle_beta   90.00
_cell.angle_gamma   90.00
#
_symmetry.space_group_name_H-M   'P 1'
#
loop_
_entity.id
_entity.type
_entity.pdbx_description
1 polymer ?
#
loop_
_entity_poly.entity_id
_entity_poly.type
_entity_poly.pdbx_seq_one_letter_code
_entity_poly.pdbx_strand_id
1 'polypeptide(L)'
;MSNQTPLKTHNTEKIRPDFLEKTQQTIQEQQKTIAQLYDLLKETVAENELLRRKVQELEKQLYDQRNSDGYSSTSSWISKIVFTLQQENRPLRSPELISLLEKREPALAEHPNKMQYFSAFLSNAVKYGRIFQQKIKGVRGYYYVLPQWMDVKGHLRPEYEKIML
;
A
#
# COMPACT_ATOMS: atom_id res chain seq x y z
N MET A 1 19.25 81.59 39.01
CA MET A 1 18.01 81.23 38.29
C MET A 1 18.12 79.76 37.90
N SER A 2 17.58 78.85 38.72
CA SER A 2 17.57 77.41 38.45
C SER A 2 16.15 76.98 38.19
N ASN A 3 15.83 76.65 36.94
CA ASN A 3 14.50 76.19 36.53
C ASN A 3 14.34 74.72 36.90
N GLN A 4 13.49 74.45 37.88
CA GLN A 4 12.88 73.15 38.11
C GLN A 4 11.84 72.89 37.01
N THR A 5 11.96 71.77 36.30
CA THR A 5 10.88 71.25 35.45
C THR A 5 10.18 70.14 36.21
N PRO A 6 8.86 70.21 36.47
CA PRO A 6 8.17 69.13 37.16
C PRO A 6 7.87 67.99 36.17
N LEU A 7 8.34 66.80 36.52
CA LEU A 7 7.91 65.54 35.91
C LEU A 7 6.39 65.41 36.08
N LYS A 8 5.66 65.42 34.97
CA LYS A 8 4.24 65.12 34.92
C LYS A 8 4.03 63.68 35.39
N THR A 9 3.45 63.54 36.57
CA THR A 9 2.93 62.28 37.11
C THR A 9 1.95 61.67 36.12
N HIS A 10 2.29 60.51 35.57
CA HIS A 10 1.35 59.68 34.82
C HIS A 10 0.18 59.29 35.72
N ASN A 11 -1.03 59.62 35.28
CA ASN A 11 -2.29 59.14 35.84
C ASN A 11 -2.27 57.60 35.82
N THR A 12 -2.09 56.98 36.99
CA THR A 12 -2.56 55.61 37.21
C THR A 12 -4.07 55.65 37.28
N GLU A 13 -4.72 55.49 36.12
CA GLU A 13 -6.15 55.16 36.08
C GLU A 13 -6.37 53.92 36.96
N LYS A 14 -7.10 54.11 38.06
CA LYS A 14 -7.54 53.02 38.94
C LYS A 14 -8.31 52.02 38.09
N ILE A 15 -7.67 50.89 37.79
CA ILE A 15 -8.30 49.74 37.13
C ILE A 15 -9.57 49.42 37.92
N ARG A 16 -10.74 49.48 37.27
CA ARG A 16 -12.03 49.21 37.90
C ARG A 16 -12.05 47.74 38.40
N PRO A 17 -12.49 47.47 39.64
CA PRO A 17 -12.54 46.12 40.20
C PRO A 17 -13.35 45.14 39.33
N ASP A 18 -14.43 45.59 38.70
CA ASP A 18 -15.24 44.79 37.75
C ASP A 18 -14.44 44.27 36.54
N PHE A 19 -13.42 45.00 36.10
CA PHE A 19 -12.58 44.58 34.96
C PHE A 19 -11.61 43.48 35.39
N LEU A 20 -11.03 43.60 36.58
CA LEU A 20 -10.16 42.58 37.18
C LEU A 20 -10.91 41.27 37.40
N GLU A 21 -12.13 41.34 37.93
CA GLU A 21 -12.95 40.16 38.23
C GLU A 21 -13.36 39.40 36.95
N LYS A 22 -13.78 40.12 35.89
CA LYS A 22 -14.05 39.53 34.56
C LYS A 22 -12.83 38.91 33.92
N THR A 23 -11.67 39.56 34.04
CA THR A 23 -10.40 39.03 33.52
C THR A 23 -10.02 37.74 34.25
N GLN A 24 -10.23 37.69 35.56
CA GLN A 24 -9.90 36.54 36.39
C GLN A 24 -10.83 35.34 36.14
N GLN A 25 -12.13 35.59 35.92
CA GLN A 25 -13.08 34.58 35.46
C GLN A 25 -12.69 34.02 34.08
N THR A 26 -12.31 34.90 33.15
CA THR A 26 -11.88 34.49 31.80
C THR A 26 -10.63 33.61 31.84
N ILE A 27 -9.66 33.94 32.70
CA ILE A 27 -8.45 33.13 32.91
C ILE A 27 -8.81 31.75 33.45
N GLN A 28 -9.75 31.65 34.40
CA GLN A 28 -10.18 30.36 34.95
C GLN A 28 -10.90 29.49 33.92
N GLU A 29 -11.77 30.07 33.10
CA GLU A 29 -12.44 29.35 32.00
C GLU A 29 -11.45 28.85 30.96
N GLN A 30 -10.47 29.69 30.59
CA GLN A 30 -9.39 29.29 29.68
C GLN A 30 -8.54 28.17 30.27
N GLN A 31 -8.17 28.23 31.55
CA GLN A 31 -7.43 27.16 32.22
C GLN A 31 -8.20 25.84 32.23
N LYS A 32 -9.51 25.88 32.50
CA LYS A 32 -10.38 24.70 32.44
C LYS A 32 -10.45 24.12 31.03
N THR A 33 -10.53 24.97 30.02
CA THR A 33 -10.58 24.55 28.61
C THR A 33 -9.26 23.91 28.18
N ILE A 34 -8.13 24.50 28.58
CA ILE A 34 -6.79 23.94 28.31
C ILE A 34 -6.65 22.56 28.94
N ALA A 35 -7.10 22.38 30.19
CA ALA A 35 -7.06 21.08 30.85
C ALA A 35 -7.88 20.02 30.08
N GLN A 36 -9.10 20.35 29.67
CA GLN A 36 -9.96 19.45 28.89
C GLN A 36 -9.36 19.08 27.53
N LEU A 37 -8.78 20.07 26.82
CA LEU A 37 -8.11 19.83 25.54
C LEU A 37 -6.87 18.96 25.71
N TYR A 38 -6.13 19.13 26.81
CA TYR A 38 -4.95 18.32 27.11
C TYR A 38 -5.31 16.86 27.39
N ASP A 39 -6.39 16.62 28.14
CA ASP A 39 -6.90 15.27 28.39
C ASP A 39 -7.36 14.59 27.09
N LEU A 40 -8.13 15.30 26.25
CA LEU A 40 -8.56 14.80 24.94
C LEU A 40 -7.37 14.51 24.02
N LEU A 41 -6.36 15.39 24.01
CA LEU A 41 -5.14 15.17 23.22
C LEU A 41 -4.41 13.90 23.68
N LYS A 42 -4.33 13.68 24.99
CA LYS A 42 -3.68 12.50 25.55
C LYS A 42 -4.40 11.21 25.15
N GLU A 43 -5.73 11.20 25.21
CA GLU A 43 -6.55 10.07 24.78
C GLU A 43 -6.39 9.78 23.28
N THR A 44 -6.50 10.81 22.44
CA THR A 44 -6.38 10.68 20.98
C THR A 44 -4.99 10.23 20.52
N VAL A 45 -3.93 10.67 21.20
CA VAL A 45 -2.57 10.20 20.95
C VAL A 45 -2.42 8.72 21.33
N ALA A 46 -2.93 8.32 22.49
CA ALA A 46 -2.88 6.93 22.93
C ALA A 46 -3.65 6.00 21.98
N GLU A 47 -4.84 6.42 21.52
CA GLU A 47 -5.61 5.68 20.51
C GLU A 47 -4.86 5.58 19.18
N ASN A 48 -4.26 6.67 18.71
CA ASN A 48 -3.47 6.67 17.48
C ASN A 48 -2.28 5.71 17.55
N GLU A 49 -1.57 5.67 18.68
CA GLU A 49 -0.47 4.72 18.87
C GLU A 49 -0.96 3.28 18.81
N LEU A 50 -2.10 2.99 19.43
CA LEU A 50 -2.70 1.65 19.43
C LEU A 50 -3.13 1.24 18.02
N LEU A 51 -3.78 2.14 17.28
CA LEU A 51 -4.15 1.92 15.88
C LEU A 51 -2.93 1.69 15.00
N ARG A 52 -1.85 2.48 15.15
CA ARG A 52 -0.60 2.31 14.40
C ARG A 52 0.01 0.93 14.64
N ARG A 53 0.05 0.47 15.89
CA ARG A 53 0.53 -0.89 16.22
C ARG A 53 -0.33 -1.96 15.56
N LYS A 54 -1.66 -1.80 15.59
CA LYS A 54 -2.59 -2.76 14.97
C LYS A 54 -2.44 -2.80 13.45
N VAL A 55 -2.24 -1.66 12.80
CA VAL A 55 -1.92 -1.59 11.36
C VAL A 55 -0.63 -2.33 11.06
N GLN A 56 0.45 -2.07 11.81
CA GLN A 56 1.73 -2.75 11.61
C GLN A 56 1.64 -4.28 11.80
N GLU A 57 0.90 -4.73 12.81
CA GLU A 57 0.70 -6.16 13.06
C GLU A 57 -0.10 -6.82 11.92
N LEU A 58 -1.18 -6.18 11.46
CA LEU A 58 -1.97 -6.67 10.34
C LEU A 58 -1.17 -6.69 9.03
N GLU A 59 -0.35 -5.67 8.79
CA GLU A 59 0.56 -5.63 7.63
C GLU A 59 1.57 -6.77 7.68
N LYS A 60 2.14 -7.06 8.86
CA LYS A 60 3.04 -8.19 9.06
C LYS A 60 2.34 -9.54 8.84
N GLN A 61 1.15 -9.72 9.40
CA GLN A 61 0.36 -10.94 9.18
C GLN A 61 0.01 -11.14 7.71
N LEU A 62 -0.36 -10.08 7.00
CA LEU A 62 -0.62 -10.14 5.56
C LEU A 62 0.65 -10.46 4.76
N TYR A 63 1.81 -9.94 5.17
CA TYR A 63 3.09 -10.25 4.56
C TYR A 63 3.45 -11.74 4.75
N ASP A 64 3.35 -12.25 5.97
CA ASP A 64 3.63 -13.65 6.30
C ASP A 64 2.65 -14.60 5.58
N GLN A 65 1.36 -14.24 5.50
CA GLN A 65 0.36 -15.01 4.78
C GLN A 65 0.60 -15.02 3.26
N ARG A 66 1.00 -13.89 2.67
CA ARG A 66 1.32 -13.78 1.23
C ARG A 66 2.57 -14.56 0.82
N ASN A 67 3.48 -14.82 1.74
CA ASN A 67 4.74 -15.53 1.46
C ASN A 67 4.70 -17.01 1.93
N SER A 68 3.58 -17.46 2.51
CA SER A 68 3.43 -18.83 3.03
C SER A 68 3.49 -19.92 1.93
N ASP A 69 3.16 -19.57 0.68
CA ASP A 69 3.19 -20.47 -0.47
C ASP A 69 4.54 -20.43 -1.24
N GLY A 70 5.54 -19.75 -0.70
CA GLY A 70 6.85 -19.56 -1.34
C GLY A 70 6.87 -18.45 -2.39
N TYR A 71 5.80 -17.66 -2.52
CA TYR A 71 5.81 -16.46 -3.34
C TYR A 71 6.74 -15.40 -2.76
N SER A 72 7.51 -14.74 -3.62
CA SER A 72 8.38 -13.63 -3.22
C SER A 72 8.05 -12.39 -4.04
N SER A 73 7.58 -11.34 -3.37
CA SER A 73 7.27 -10.04 -4.00
C SER A 73 8.52 -9.35 -4.58
N THR A 74 9.72 -9.69 -4.09
CA THR A 74 10.99 -9.14 -4.60
C THR A 74 11.54 -9.90 -5.80
N SER A 75 10.92 -11.04 -6.16
CA SER A 75 11.35 -11.83 -7.32
C SER A 75 11.09 -11.10 -8.65
N SER A 76 11.83 -11.49 -9.69
CA SER A 76 11.64 -10.92 -11.02
C SER A 76 10.25 -11.25 -11.59
N TRP A 77 9.71 -10.41 -12.46
CA TRP A 77 8.43 -10.68 -13.14
C TRP A 77 8.40 -12.05 -13.85
N ILE A 78 9.52 -12.48 -14.43
CA ILE A 78 9.65 -13.81 -15.04
C ILE A 78 9.48 -14.92 -13.99
N SER A 79 10.08 -14.75 -12.81
CA SER A 79 9.95 -15.71 -11.71
C SER A 79 8.52 -15.76 -11.20
N LYS A 80 7.87 -14.60 -11.05
CA LYS A 80 6.45 -14.49 -10.67
C LYS A 80 5.56 -15.20 -11.68
N ILE A 81 5.79 -15.03 -12.99
CA ILE A 81 5.04 -15.73 -14.05
C ILE A 81 5.18 -17.25 -13.92
N VAL A 82 6.42 -17.75 -13.79
CA VAL A 82 6.69 -19.19 -13.66
C VAL A 82 6.02 -19.75 -12.40
N PHE A 83 6.14 -19.05 -11.27
CA PHE A 83 5.50 -19.45 -10.03
C PHE A 83 3.97 -19.53 -10.18
N THR A 84 3.34 -18.52 -10.78
CA THR A 84 1.89 -18.53 -11.00
C THR A 84 1.45 -19.72 -11.86
N LEU A 85 2.19 -20.05 -12.92
CA LEU A 85 1.92 -21.24 -13.73
C LEU A 85 2.08 -22.55 -12.92
N GLN A 86 3.07 -22.63 -12.04
CA GLN A 86 3.29 -23.79 -11.18
C GLN A 86 2.15 -23.97 -10.17
N GLN A 87 1.74 -22.89 -9.52
CA GLN A 87 0.67 -22.90 -8.52
C GLN A 87 -0.68 -23.31 -9.12
N GLU A 88 -1.03 -22.74 -10.27
CA GLU A 88 -2.29 -23.08 -10.95
C GLU A 88 -2.24 -24.46 -11.62
N ASN A 89 -1.04 -25.02 -11.81
CA ASN A 89 -0.77 -26.32 -12.44
C ASN A 89 -1.54 -26.54 -13.76
N ARG A 90 -1.70 -25.47 -14.54
CA ARG A 90 -2.34 -25.49 -15.84
C ARG A 90 -1.78 -24.41 -16.76
N PRO A 91 -1.89 -24.59 -18.08
CA PRO A 91 -1.61 -23.52 -19.02
C PRO A 91 -2.51 -22.31 -18.81
N LEU A 92 -1.93 -21.12 -18.90
CA LEU A 92 -2.66 -19.86 -18.70
C LEU A 92 -2.47 -18.91 -19.88
N ARG A 93 -3.48 -18.12 -20.20
CA ARG A 93 -3.35 -17.00 -21.12
C ARG A 93 -2.86 -15.75 -20.40
N SER A 94 -2.39 -14.77 -21.18
CA SER A 94 -1.93 -13.47 -20.63
C SER A 94 -2.97 -12.79 -19.71
N PRO A 95 -4.26 -12.67 -20.07
CA PRO A 95 -5.25 -12.05 -19.20
C PRO A 95 -5.46 -12.81 -17.86
N GLU A 96 -5.34 -14.13 -17.87
CA GLU A 96 -5.47 -14.96 -16.67
C GLU A 96 -4.27 -14.75 -15.74
N LEU A 97 -3.05 -14.77 -16.29
CA LEU A 97 -1.82 -14.48 -15.55
C LEU A 97 -1.87 -13.10 -14.90
N ILE A 98 -2.30 -12.08 -15.65
CA ILE A 98 -2.46 -10.72 -15.15
C ILE A 98 -3.46 -10.71 -14.00
N SER A 99 -4.66 -11.29 -14.18
CA SER A 99 -5.71 -11.31 -13.16
C SER A 99 -5.27 -12.00 -11.85
N LEU A 100 -4.43 -13.03 -11.94
CA LEU A 100 -3.89 -13.72 -10.77
C LEU A 100 -2.80 -12.90 -10.08
N LEU A 101 -1.90 -12.29 -10.85
CA LEU A 101 -0.79 -11.50 -10.32
C LEU A 101 -1.26 -10.17 -9.74
N GLU A 102 -2.28 -9.52 -10.30
CA GLU A 102 -2.84 -8.28 -9.77
C GLU A 102 -3.30 -8.39 -8.32
N LYS A 103 -3.79 -9.56 -7.90
CA LYS A 103 -4.19 -9.81 -6.51
C LYS A 103 -3.02 -9.72 -5.53
N ARG A 104 -1.80 -9.94 -6.02
CA ARG A 104 -0.57 -10.02 -5.23
C ARG A 104 0.37 -8.84 -5.46
N GLU A 105 0.24 -8.16 -6.61
CA GLU A 105 1.19 -7.15 -7.10
C GLU A 105 0.48 -5.80 -7.38
N PRO A 106 0.48 -4.87 -6.40
CA PRO A 106 -0.14 -3.56 -6.56
C PRO A 106 0.37 -2.78 -7.77
N ALA A 107 1.68 -2.88 -8.05
CA ALA A 107 2.31 -2.19 -9.19
C ALA A 107 1.73 -2.62 -10.55
N LEU A 108 1.25 -3.86 -10.67
CA LEU A 108 0.53 -4.32 -11.86
C LEU A 108 -0.93 -3.88 -11.82
N ALA A 109 -1.57 -3.95 -10.65
CA ALA A 109 -2.98 -3.59 -10.47
C ALA A 109 -3.27 -2.12 -10.84
N GLU A 110 -2.35 -1.22 -10.50
CA GLU A 110 -2.47 0.22 -10.74
C GLU A 110 -2.00 0.66 -12.14
N HIS A 111 -1.38 -0.23 -12.92
CA HIS A 111 -0.81 0.14 -14.22
C HIS A 111 -1.92 0.41 -15.27
N PRO A 112 -1.87 1.54 -16.01
CA PRO A 112 -2.95 1.93 -16.93
C PRO A 112 -3.11 0.99 -18.13
N ASN A 113 -2.00 0.44 -18.63
CA ASN A 113 -2.01 -0.56 -19.71
C ASN A 113 -1.29 -1.85 -19.31
N LYS A 114 -1.98 -2.68 -18.52
CA LYS A 114 -1.48 -3.95 -18.00
C LYS A 114 -1.02 -4.91 -19.10
N MET A 115 -1.81 -5.05 -20.16
CA MET A 115 -1.51 -5.97 -21.26
C MET A 115 -0.19 -5.62 -21.96
N GLN A 116 0.02 -4.34 -22.27
CA GLN A 116 1.25 -3.90 -22.93
C GLN A 116 2.45 -4.04 -21.99
N TYR A 117 2.32 -3.58 -20.74
CA TYR A 117 3.37 -3.72 -19.72
C TYR A 117 3.79 -5.17 -19.53
N PHE A 118 2.81 -6.06 -19.37
CA PHE A 118 3.05 -7.46 -19.08
C PHE A 118 3.60 -8.23 -20.28
N SER A 119 3.29 -7.81 -21.51
CA SER A 119 3.75 -8.46 -22.75
C SER A 119 5.27 -8.54 -22.88
N ALA A 120 6.01 -7.53 -22.38
CA ALA A 120 7.47 -7.51 -22.42
C ALA A 120 8.06 -8.62 -21.53
N PHE A 121 7.50 -8.84 -20.34
CA PHE A 121 7.97 -9.90 -19.44
C PHE A 121 7.65 -11.29 -19.97
N LEU A 122 6.47 -11.49 -20.56
CA LEU A 122 6.12 -12.75 -21.23
C LEU A 122 7.07 -13.04 -22.39
N SER A 123 7.35 -12.04 -23.22
CA SER A 123 8.28 -12.19 -24.35
C SER A 123 9.69 -12.57 -23.88
N ASN A 124 10.17 -11.93 -22.81
CA ASN A 124 11.46 -12.26 -22.20
C ASN A 124 11.45 -13.66 -21.58
N ALA A 125 10.39 -14.06 -20.88
CA ALA A 125 10.26 -15.39 -20.30
C ALA A 125 10.32 -16.49 -21.37
N VAL A 126 9.66 -16.26 -22.51
CA VAL A 126 9.73 -17.15 -23.69
C VAL A 126 11.14 -17.17 -24.28
N LYS A 127 11.73 -16.00 -24.50
CA LYS A 127 13.09 -15.87 -25.05
C LYS A 127 14.13 -16.62 -24.22
N TYR A 128 14.02 -16.58 -22.90
CA TYR A 128 14.92 -17.29 -21.98
C TYR A 128 14.53 -18.76 -21.74
N GLY A 129 13.53 -19.29 -22.47
CA GLY A 129 13.09 -20.69 -22.33
C GLY A 129 12.49 -21.02 -20.96
N ARG A 130 12.04 -20.01 -20.21
CA ARG A 130 11.41 -20.20 -18.88
C ARG A 130 9.96 -20.65 -19.01
N ILE A 131 9.31 -20.28 -20.11
CA ILE A 131 7.97 -20.71 -20.51
C ILE A 131 7.94 -20.89 -22.03
N PHE A 132 6.95 -21.62 -22.56
CA PHE A 132 6.69 -21.76 -23.99
C PHE A 132 5.31 -21.21 -24.37
N GLN A 133 5.15 -20.83 -25.63
CA GLN A 133 3.87 -20.40 -26.19
C GLN A 133 3.23 -21.54 -26.98
N GLN A 134 1.98 -21.86 -26.66
CA GLN A 134 1.16 -22.82 -27.40
C GLN A 134 0.00 -22.11 -28.07
N LYS A 135 -0.15 -22.31 -29.38
CA LYS A 135 -1.26 -21.77 -30.16
C LYS A 135 -2.36 -22.81 -30.30
N ILE A 136 -3.60 -22.42 -30.00
CA ILE A 136 -4.79 -23.24 -30.23
C ILE A 136 -5.62 -22.64 -31.34
N LYS A 137 -6.10 -23.49 -32.24
CA LYS A 137 -6.97 -23.09 -33.34
C LYS A 137 -8.30 -22.57 -32.78
N GLY A 138 -8.74 -21.40 -33.25
CA GLY A 138 -9.97 -20.76 -32.78
C GLY A 138 -9.82 -19.87 -31.53
N VAL A 139 -8.69 -19.95 -30.80
CA VAL A 139 -8.45 -19.09 -29.63
C VAL A 139 -7.54 -17.92 -30.00
N ARG A 140 -7.93 -16.70 -29.61
CA ARG A 140 -7.09 -15.50 -29.76
C ARG A 140 -5.96 -15.50 -28.71
N GLY A 141 -4.74 -15.18 -29.16
CA GLY A 141 -3.55 -15.19 -28.31
C GLY A 141 -2.90 -16.57 -28.18
N TYR A 142 -2.08 -16.71 -27.14
CA TYR A 142 -1.32 -17.93 -26.82
C TYR A 142 -1.62 -18.38 -25.39
N TYR A 143 -1.53 -19.68 -25.16
CA TYR A 143 -1.35 -20.22 -23.83
C TYR A 143 0.14 -20.27 -23.50
N TYR A 144 0.47 -19.97 -22.26
CA TYR A 144 1.82 -20.08 -21.74
C TYR A 144 1.93 -21.35 -20.91
N VAL A 145 2.99 -22.13 -21.19
CA VAL A 145 3.21 -23.45 -20.58
C VAL A 145 4.61 -23.54 -20.00
N LEU A 146 4.78 -24.40 -19.00
CA LEU A 146 6.08 -24.64 -18.40
C LEU A 146 6.88 -25.68 -19.20
N PRO A 147 8.22 -25.57 -19.25
CA PRO A 147 9.09 -26.54 -19.93
C PRO A 147 8.85 -27.99 -19.53
N GLN A 148 8.61 -28.26 -18.24
CA GLN A 148 8.36 -29.60 -17.73
C GLN A 148 7.05 -30.23 -18.22
N TRP A 149 6.12 -29.43 -18.75
CA TRP A 149 4.87 -29.92 -19.34
C TRP A 149 5.05 -30.31 -20.80
N MET A 150 6.22 -30.09 -21.37
CA MET A 150 6.58 -30.51 -22.71
C MET A 150 7.22 -31.90 -22.66
N ASP A 151 7.07 -32.66 -23.74
CA ASP A 151 7.79 -33.90 -23.99
C ASP A 151 9.19 -33.62 -24.58
N VAL A 152 9.98 -34.68 -24.76
CA VAL A 152 11.34 -34.60 -25.34
C VAL A 152 11.32 -34.09 -26.78
N LYS A 153 10.18 -34.17 -27.46
CA LYS A 153 9.97 -33.72 -28.85
C LYS A 153 9.44 -32.28 -28.91
N GLY A 154 9.23 -31.62 -27.78
CA GLY A 154 8.69 -30.26 -27.71
C GLY A 154 7.17 -30.17 -27.94
N HIS A 155 6.43 -31.26 -27.76
CA HIS A 155 4.96 -31.24 -27.73
C HIS A 155 4.46 -31.14 -26.29
N LEU A 156 3.33 -30.45 -26.12
CA LEU A 156 2.66 -30.41 -24.83
C LEU A 156 2.12 -31.79 -24.46
N ARG A 157 2.29 -32.20 -23.20
CA ARG A 157 1.73 -33.46 -22.72
C ARG A 157 0.19 -33.44 -22.78
N PRO A 158 -0.46 -34.57 -23.13
CA PRO A 158 -1.91 -34.63 -23.30
C PRO A 158 -2.74 -34.20 -22.08
N GLU A 159 -2.21 -34.40 -20.87
CA GLU A 159 -2.86 -33.98 -19.62
C GLU A 159 -3.05 -32.46 -19.53
N TYR A 160 -2.12 -31.68 -20.07
CA TYR A 160 -2.19 -30.21 -20.09
C TYR A 160 -2.89 -29.68 -21.35
N GLU A 161 -2.90 -30.45 -22.44
CA GLU A 161 -3.60 -30.07 -23.67
C GLU A 161 -5.12 -30.08 -23.48
N LYS A 162 -5.64 -31.10 -22.79
CA LYS A 162 -7.09 -31.26 -22.55
C LYS A 162 -7.72 -30.13 -21.73
N ILE A 163 -6.94 -29.49 -20.86
CA ILE A 163 -7.42 -28.42 -19.97
C ILE A 163 -7.30 -27.02 -20.58
N MET A 164 -6.72 -26.90 -21.79
CA MET A 164 -6.68 -25.62 -22.51
C MET A 164 -7.94 -25.34 -23.33
N LEU A 165 -8.75 -26.38 -23.60
CA LEU A 165 -10.00 -26.36 -24.37
C LEU A 165 -11.20 -26.16 -23.45
#